data_AF-A0A2M7UZP7-F1
#
_entry.id   AF-A0A2M7UZP7-F1
#
_cell.length_a   1.000
_cell.length_b   1.000
_cell.length_c   1.000
_cell.angle_alpha   90.00
_cell.angle_beta   90.00
_cell.angle_gamma   90.00
#
_symmetry.space_group_name_H-M   'P 1'
#
loop_
_entity.id
_entity.type
_entity.pdbx_description
1 polymer ?
#
loop_
_entity_poly.entity_id
_entity_poly.type
_entity_poly.pdbx_seq_one_letter_code
_entity_poly.pdbx_strand_id
1 'polypeptide(L)'
;MKLTILKEKLKEGINIVERIAQKSLTLPILNNVLLKGEKTFISLITTNLEIGLHWWSLAKIEKEGEIIVPTRLFSTLIGFLPNGPLELKTDGLF
;
A
#
# COMPACT_ATOMS: atom_id res chain seq x y z
N MET A 1 12.17 3.55 -2.66
CA MET A 1 11.67 2.33 -2.01
C MET A 1 11.90 1.12 -2.91
N LYS A 2 12.40 0.01 -2.37
CA LYS A 2 12.48 -1.30 -3.03
C LYS A 2 12.26 -2.40 -1.99
N LEU A 3 11.26 -3.25 -2.21
CA LEU A 3 10.91 -4.33 -1.27
C LEU A 3 10.31 -5.55 -1.96
N THR A 4 10.29 -6.68 -1.25
CA THR A 4 9.63 -7.92 -1.68
C THR A 4 8.65 -8.41 -0.61
N ILE A 5 7.44 -8.77 -1.02
CA ILE A 5 6.38 -9.32 -0.14
C ILE A 5 5.57 -10.40 -0.89
N LEU A 6 4.98 -11.35 -0.17
CA LEU A 6 4.01 -12.28 -0.74
C LEU A 6 2.73 -11.55 -1.16
N LYS A 7 2.26 -11.79 -2.38
CA LYS A 7 1.02 -11.19 -2.92
C LYS A 7 -0.17 -11.37 -1.99
N GLU A 8 -0.32 -12.54 -1.39
CA GLU A 8 -1.43 -12.87 -0.49
C GLU A 8 -1.44 -11.97 0.74
N LYS A 9 -0.26 -11.71 1.32
CA LYS A 9 -0.10 -10.82 2.48
C LYS A 9 -0.35 -9.36 2.11
N LEU A 10 0.16 -8.92 0.97
CA LEU A 10 -0.10 -7.58 0.48
C LEU A 10 -1.60 -7.37 0.19
N LYS A 11 -2.25 -8.34 -0.45
CA LYS A 11 -3.69 -8.30 -0.77
C LYS A 11 -4.55 -8.27 0.49
N GLU A 12 -4.18 -9.00 1.54
CA GLU A 12 -4.82 -8.95 2.85
C GLU A 12 -4.87 -7.50 3.39
N GLY A 13 -3.73 -6.83 3.43
CA GLY A 13 -3.63 -5.43 3.87
C GLY A 13 -4.39 -4.45 2.97
N ILE A 14 -4.29 -4.62 1.65
CA ILE A 14 -4.98 -3.74 0.68
C ILE A 14 -6.50 -3.82 0.85
N ASN A 15 -7.05 -5.02 1.03
CA ASN A 15 -8.50 -5.20 1.21
C ASN A 15 -9.02 -4.50 2.48
N ILE A 16 -8.19 -4.36 3.52
CA ILE A 16 -8.54 -3.69 4.76
C ILE A 16 -8.50 -2.17 4.55
N VAL A 17 -7.40 -1.64 4.00
CA VAL A 17 -7.23 -0.19 3.78
C VAL A 17 -8.22 0.34 2.75
N GLU A 18 -8.62 -0.45 1.75
CA GLU A 18 -9.60 -0.07 0.73
C GLU A 18 -10.99 0.24 1.32
N ARG A 19 -11.35 -0.38 2.44
CA ARG A 19 -12.62 -0.09 3.14
C ARG A 19 -12.64 1.29 3.79
N ILE A 20 -11.46 1.80 4.17
CA ILE A 20 -11.30 3.11 4.83
C ILE A 20 -11.03 4.21 3.79
N ALA A 21 -10.24 3.92 2.74
CA ALA A 21 -9.95 4.82 1.64
C ALA A 21 -11.17 4.99 0.71
N GLN A 22 -12.19 5.69 1.20
CA GLN A 22 -13.42 5.97 0.47
C GLN A 22 -13.22 7.04 -0.60
N LYS A 23 -14.02 6.96 -1.68
CA LYS A 23 -13.99 7.96 -2.75
C LYS A 23 -14.53 9.30 -2.26
N SER A 24 -13.64 10.25 -2.01
CA SER A 24 -13.93 11.65 -1.74
C SER A 24 -13.62 12.52 -2.96
N LEU A 25 -14.61 13.32 -3.39
CA LEU A 25 -14.45 14.33 -4.45
C LEU A 25 -13.87 15.64 -3.91
N THR A 26 -14.19 15.98 -2.66
CA THR A 26 -13.75 17.21 -2.00
C THR A 26 -12.31 17.12 -1.51
N LEU A 27 -11.87 15.93 -1.09
CA LEU A 27 -10.49 15.69 -0.65
C LEU A 27 -9.91 14.43 -1.30
N PRO A 28 -9.48 14.51 -2.58
CA PRO A 28 -9.01 13.35 -3.34
C PRO A 28 -7.80 12.63 -2.75
N ILE A 29 -7.00 13.30 -1.90
CA ILE A 29 -5.86 12.67 -1.23
C ILE A 29 -6.30 11.50 -0.33
N LEU A 30 -7.52 11.52 0.20
CA LEU A 30 -8.09 10.43 1.02
C LEU A 30 -8.42 9.16 0.21
N ASN A 31 -8.39 9.24 -1.12
CA ASN A 31 -8.61 8.09 -2.01
C ASN A 31 -7.37 7.19 -2.12
N ASN A 32 -6.30 7.54 -1.41
CA ASN A 32 -4.99 6.92 -1.53
C ASN A 32 -4.60 6.18 -0.25
N VAL A 33 -3.59 5.32 -0.41
CA VAL A 33 -2.91 4.63 0.68
C VAL A 33 -1.44 4.98 0.61
N LEU A 34 -0.85 5.28 1.77
CA LEU A 34 0.58 5.42 1.94
C LEU A 34 1.19 4.02 2.09
N LEU A 35 2.12 3.69 1.21
CA LEU A 35 2.99 2.52 1.32
C LEU A 35 4.31 3.00 1.91
N LYS A 36 4.70 2.45 3.05
CA LYS A 36 5.96 2.78 3.70
C LYS A 36 6.77 1.51 3.96
N GLY A 37 7.93 1.40 3.32
CA GLY A 37 8.91 0.35 3.60
C GLY A 37 9.99 0.88 4.54
N GLU A 38 10.08 0.31 5.74
CA GLU A 38 11.04 0.70 6.78
C GLU A 38 11.52 -0.55 7.54
N LYS A 39 12.83 -0.68 7.76
CA LYS A 39 13.47 -1.83 8.42
C LYS A 39 13.07 -3.17 7.82
N THR A 40 12.16 -3.89 8.47
CA THR A 40 11.70 -5.23 8.07
C THR A 40 10.20 -5.26 7.76
N PHE A 41 9.58 -4.09 7.66
CA PHE A 41 8.13 -3.96 7.55
C PHE A 41 7.73 -3.12 6.34
N ILE A 42 6.66 -3.56 5.68
CA ILE A 42 5.83 -2.68 4.87
C ILE A 42 4.61 -2.29 5.69
N SER A 43 4.29 -1.00 5.67
CA SER A 43 3.08 -0.45 6.24
C SER A 43 2.16 0.10 5.16
N LEU A 44 0.85 -0.13 5.32
CA LEU A 44 -0.22 0.49 4.56
C LEU A 44 -1.01 1.40 5.49
N ILE A 45 -0.99 2.71 5.22
CA ILE A 45 -1.58 3.72 6.09
C ILE A 45 -2.62 4.52 5.31
N THR A 46 -3.82 4.69 5.86
CA THR A 46 -4.89 5.49 5.24
C THR A 46 -5.82 6.08 6.31
N THR A 47 -6.64 7.06 5.93
CA THR A 47 -7.62 7.72 6.81
C THR A 47 -8.77 8.31 6.02
N ASN A 48 -9.95 8.39 6.64
CA ASN A 48 -11.09 9.14 6.14
C ASN A 48 -11.45 10.37 7.03
N LEU A 49 -10.51 10.82 7.87
CA LEU A 49 -10.65 11.88 8.89
C LEU A 49 -11.44 11.50 10.16
N GLU A 50 -12.16 10.38 10.14
CA GLU A 50 -12.82 9.83 11.34
C GLU A 50 -12.03 8.64 11.91
N ILE A 51 -11.51 7.80 11.02
CA ILE A 51 -10.79 6.58 11.35
C ILE A 51 -9.47 6.58 10.58
N GLY A 52 -8.36 6.45 11.31
CA GLY A 52 -7.05 6.13 10.75
C GLY A 52 -6.75 4.64 10.88
N LEU A 53 -6.19 4.04 9.83
CA LEU A 53 -5.78 2.64 9.82
C LEU A 53 -4.28 2.56 9.52
N HIS A 54 -3.57 1.78 10.33
CA HIS A 54 -2.18 1.40 10.11
C HIS A 54 -2.07 -0.12 10.11
N TRP A 55 -1.97 -0.70 8.92
CA TRP A 55 -1.71 -2.13 8.75
C TRP A 55 -0.23 -2.33 8.44
N TRP A 56 0.37 -3.40 8.95
CA TRP A 56 1.78 -3.71 8.69
C TRP A 56 2.01 -5.22 8.58
N SER A 57 3.04 -5.58 7.82
CA SER A 57 3.48 -6.97 7.68
C SER A 57 4.97 -7.04 7.39
N LEU A 58 5.55 -8.21 7.64
CA LEU A 58 6.95 -8.48 7.31
C LEU A 58 7.15 -8.46 5.79
N ALA A 59 8.18 -7.76 5.37
CA ALA A 59 8.63 -7.71 3.98
C ALA A 59 10.16 -7.61 3.94
N LYS A 60 10.76 -8.13 2.87
CA LYS A 60 12.19 -7.93 2.63
C LYS A 60 12.38 -6.51 2.10
N ILE A 61 12.96 -5.62 2.90
CA ILE A 61 13.25 -4.25 2.47
C ILE A 61 14.69 -4.19 1.94
N GLU A 62 14.85 -3.81 0.68
CA GLU A 62 16.16 -3.61 0.05
C GLU A 62 16.54 -2.12 0.00
N LYS A 63 15.55 -1.24 -0.11
CA LYS A 63 15.71 0.21 -0.02
C LYS A 63 14.48 0.80 0.65
N GLU A 64 14.68 1.46 1.78
CA GLU A 64 13.60 2.16 2.48
C GLU A 64 12.98 3.27 1.64
N GLY A 65 11.82 3.74 2.09
CA GLY A 65 11.12 4.88 1.53
C GLY A 65 9.63 4.66 1.52
N GLU A 66 8.93 5.65 0.98
CA GLU A 66 7.49 5.68 0.99
C GLU A 66 6.93 6.28 -0.30
N ILE A 67 5.70 5.89 -0.62
CA ILE A 67 4.97 6.41 -1.77
C ILE A 67 3.48 6.32 -1.50
N ILE A 68 2.72 7.27 -2.02
CA ILE A 68 1.26 7.26 -1.98
C ILE A 68 0.74 6.76 -3.33
N VAL A 69 -0.23 5.86 -3.30
CA VAL A 69 -0.87 5.33 -4.52
C VAL A 69 -2.40 5.34 -4.40
N PRO A 70 -3.14 5.45 -5.52
CA PRO A 70 -4.59 5.32 -5.50
C PRO A 70 -5.03 3.92 -5.07
N THR A 71 -5.78 3.82 -3.98
CA THR A 71 -6.06 2.54 -3.31
C THR A 71 -6.80 1.56 -4.21
N ARG A 72 -7.83 2.02 -4.92
CA ARG A 72 -8.64 1.17 -5.82
C ARG A 72 -7.87 0.66 -7.03
N LEU A 73 -7.07 1.54 -7.65
CA LEU A 73 -6.23 1.15 -8.79
C LEU A 73 -5.20 0.12 -8.36
N PHE A 74 -4.56 0.36 -7.21
CA PHE A 74 -3.55 -0.54 -6.66
C PHE A 74 -4.16 -1.90 -6.27
N SER A 75 -5.32 -1.91 -5.60
CA SER A 75 -6.07 -3.14 -5.28
C SER A 75 -6.40 -3.96 -6.51
N THR A 76 -6.91 -3.29 -7.56
CA THR A 76 -7.24 -3.93 -8.84
C THR A 76 -6.00 -4.53 -9.50
N LEU A 77 -4.90 -3.78 -9.56
CA LEU A 77 -3.63 -4.24 -10.14
C LEU A 77 -3.09 -5.48 -9.41
N ILE A 78 -3.00 -5.44 -8.08
CA ILE A 78 -2.55 -6.58 -7.27
C ILE A 78 -3.48 -7.78 -7.42
N GLY A 79 -4.77 -7.53 -7.65
CA GLY A 79 -5.77 -8.56 -7.96
C GLY A 79 -5.43 -9.39 -9.20
N PHE A 80 -4.85 -8.77 -10.24
CA PHE A 80 -4.51 -9.43 -11.51
C PHE A 80 -3.16 -10.17 -11.51
N LEU A 81 -2.30 -9.93 -10.53
CA LEU A 81 -0.99 -10.57 -10.46
C LEU A 81 -1.10 -12.03 -9.99
N PRO A 82 -0.18 -12.91 -10.42
CA PRO A 82 -0.10 -14.27 -9.89
C PRO A 82 0.24 -14.28 -8.40
N ASN A 83 -0.09 -15.39 -7.74
CA ASN A 83 0.28 -15.66 -6.35
C ASN A 83 1.80 -15.86 -6.20
N GLY A 84 2.33 -15.61 -5.00
CA GLY A 84 3.76 -15.71 -4.70
C GLY A 84 4.47 -14.36 -4.47
N PRO A 85 5.82 -14.35 -4.49
CA PRO A 85 6.62 -13.16 -4.20
C PRO A 85 6.42 -12.05 -5.24
N LEU A 86 6.17 -10.84 -4.77
CA LEU A 86 6.09 -9.62 -5.57
C LEU A 86 7.21 -8.66 -5.17
N GLU A 87 7.88 -8.07 -6.16
CA GLU A 87 8.79 -6.95 -5.95
C GLU A 87 8.05 -5.63 -6.20
N LEU A 88 8.11 -4.72 -5.23
CA LEU A 88 7.65 -3.33 -5.39
C LEU A 88 8.88 -2.43 -5.45
N LYS A 89 8.97 -1.63 -6.50
CA LYS A 89 10.06 -0.69 -6.74
C LYS A 89 9.50 0.67 -7.12
N THR A 90 10.07 1.72 -6.52
CA THR A 90 9.83 3.09 -6.97
C THR A 90 11.05 3.59 -7.73
N ASP A 91 10.85 3.91 -9.00
CA ASP A 91 11.82 4.64 -9.80
C ASP A 91 11.53 6.12 -9.57
N GLY A 92 12.42 6.79 -8.84
CA GLY A 92 12.18 8.14 -8.32
C GLY A 92 11.85 9.13 -9.43
N LEU A 93 10.71 9.80 -9.27
CA LEU A 93 10.50 11.18 -9.69
C LEU A 93 10.18 11.89 -8.38
N PHE A 94 11.08 12.79 -7.96
CA PHE A 94 11.18 13.43 -6.63
C PHE A 94 11.93 12.63 -5.56
#